data_AF-A0A0F9PI07-F1
#
_entry.id   AF-A0A0F9PI07-F1
#
_cell.length_a   1.000
_cell.length_b   1.000
_cell.length_c   1.000
_cell.angle_alpha   90.00
_cell.angle_beta   90.00
_cell.angle_gamma   90.00
#
_symmetry.space_group_name_H-M   'P 1'
#
loop_
_entity.id
_entity.type
_entity.pdbx_description
1 polymer ?
#
loop_
_entity_poly.entity_id
_entity_poly.type
_entity_poly.pdbx_seq_one_letter_code
_entity_poly.pdbx_strand_id
1 'polypeptide(L)'
;MSAISKLLKAKVILEQLFDKEINSLDLNYDSRKLHVILTDGIQIYIIYNDYGQYGYNILFSNLDLDRCRFDNYDDKWDVNSRPHHFHPRKKIGAESKENQVK
;
A
#
# COMPACT_ATOMS: atom_id res chain seq x y z
N MET A 1 -19.54 5.94 -5.77
CA MET A 1 -19.40 4.47 -5.91
C MET A 1 -18.99 3.93 -4.56
N SER A 2 -19.70 2.93 -4.02
CA SER A 2 -19.41 2.41 -2.68
C SER A 2 -18.09 1.62 -2.67
N ALA A 3 -17.51 1.44 -1.48
CA ALA A 3 -16.32 0.64 -1.26
C ALA A 3 -16.45 -0.76 -1.87
N ILE A 4 -17.59 -1.42 -1.62
CA ILE A 4 -17.89 -2.75 -2.16
C ILE A 4 -17.91 -2.76 -3.69
N SER A 5 -18.52 -1.76 -4.34
CA SER A 5 -18.51 -1.73 -5.81
C SER A 5 -17.10 -1.56 -6.38
N LYS A 6 -16.23 -0.82 -5.69
CA LYS A 6 -14.82 -0.69 -6.07
C LYS A 6 -14.06 -2.00 -5.89
N LEU A 7 -14.29 -2.72 -4.80
CA LEU A 7 -13.70 -4.04 -4.56
C LEU A 7 -14.15 -5.06 -5.62
N LEU A 8 -15.42 -5.07 -6.00
CA LEU A 8 -15.93 -5.94 -7.07
C LEU A 8 -15.25 -5.63 -8.41
N LYS A 9 -15.05 -4.35 -8.73
CA LYS A 9 -14.27 -3.97 -9.93
C LYS A 9 -12.82 -4.43 -9.84
N ALA A 10 -12.17 -4.23 -8.69
CA ALA A 10 -10.78 -4.66 -8.49
C ALA A 10 -10.65 -6.19 -8.62
N LYS A 11 -11.62 -6.95 -8.07
CA LYS A 11 -11.71 -8.40 -8.21
C LYS A 11 -11.73 -8.82 -9.68
N VAL A 12 -12.64 -8.24 -10.48
CA VAL A 12 -12.73 -8.56 -11.93
C VAL A 12 -11.42 -8.26 -12.66
N ILE A 13 -10.78 -7.14 -12.35
CA ILE A 13 -9.49 -6.78 -12.97
C ILE A 13 -8.40 -7.78 -12.58
N LEU A 14 -8.32 -8.18 -11.31
CA LEU A 14 -7.33 -9.15 -10.84
C LEU A 14 -7.55 -10.53 -11.45
N GLU A 15 -8.81 -10.99 -11.51
CA GLU A 15 -9.17 -12.25 -12.16
C GLU A 15 -8.77 -12.25 -13.64
N GLN A 16 -8.91 -11.12 -14.34
CA GLN A 16 -8.49 -11.00 -15.74
C GLN A 16 -6.97 -10.98 -15.93
N LEU A 17 -6.23 -10.36 -15.02
CA LEU A 17 -4.79 -10.18 -15.14
C LEU A 17 -3.98 -11.38 -14.63
N PHE A 18 -4.51 -12.11 -13.65
CA PHE A 18 -3.82 -13.19 -12.94
C PHE A 18 -4.60 -14.51 -12.98
N ASP A 19 -5.43 -14.72 -14.01
CA ASP A 19 -6.32 -15.88 -14.15
C ASP A 19 -5.63 -17.23 -13.85
N LYS A 20 -4.37 -17.39 -14.28
CA LYS A 20 -3.60 -18.64 -14.10
C LYS A 20 -2.78 -18.68 -12.83
N GLU A 21 -2.54 -17.51 -12.26
CA GLU A 21 -1.66 -17.29 -11.11
C GLU A 21 -2.46 -17.17 -9.82
N ILE A 22 -3.78 -17.00 -9.85
CA ILE A 22 -4.61 -16.94 -8.64
C ILE A 22 -4.83 -18.35 -8.09
N ASN A 23 -4.40 -18.55 -6.85
CA ASN A 23 -4.72 -19.75 -6.06
C ASN A 23 -6.04 -19.56 -5.29
N SER A 24 -6.23 -18.38 -4.67
CA SER A 24 -7.48 -18.05 -3.98
C SER A 24 -7.77 -16.57 -4.02
N LEU A 25 -9.05 -16.22 -4.06
CA LEU A 25 -9.53 -14.85 -3.98
C LEU A 25 -10.74 -14.80 -3.05
N ASP A 26 -10.66 -13.99 -1.99
CA ASP A 26 -11.71 -13.81 -0.99
C ASP A 26 -12.10 -12.33 -0.87
N LEU A 27 -13.41 -12.06 -0.89
CA LEU A 27 -13.97 -10.73 -0.66
C LEU A 27 -14.75 -10.74 0.65
N ASN A 28 -14.18 -10.07 1.66
CA ASN A 28 -14.83 -9.88 2.94
C ASN A 28 -15.66 -8.59 2.93
N TYR A 29 -16.99 -8.75 2.96
CA TYR A 29 -17.94 -7.64 2.90
C TYR A 29 -17.95 -6.80 4.18
N ASP A 30 -17.78 -7.42 5.35
CA ASP A 30 -17.82 -6.73 6.65
C ASP A 30 -16.64 -5.77 6.82
N SER A 31 -15.44 -6.24 6.49
CA SER A 31 -14.19 -5.47 6.57
C SER A 31 -13.88 -4.67 5.30
N ARG A 32 -14.69 -4.81 4.24
CA ARG A 32 -14.48 -4.17 2.93
C ARG A 32 -13.05 -4.41 2.41
N LYS A 33 -12.66 -5.69 2.42
CA LYS A 33 -11.31 -6.14 2.08
C LYS A 33 -11.36 -7.25 1.05
N LEU A 34 -10.55 -7.11 0.01
CA LEU A 34 -10.25 -8.14 -0.97
C LEU A 34 -8.89 -8.73 -0.65
N HIS A 35 -8.79 -10.05 -0.56
CA HIS A 35 -7.57 -10.81 -0.36
C HIS A 35 -7.38 -11.76 -1.53
N VAL A 36 -6.21 -11.70 -2.15
CA VAL A 36 -5.79 -12.61 -3.23
C VAL A 36 -4.52 -13.31 -2.78
N ILE A 37 -4.44 -14.61 -3.04
CA ILE A 37 -3.23 -15.42 -2.87
C ILE A 37 -2.90 -15.97 -4.25
N LEU A 38 -1.68 -15.70 -4.71
CA LEU A 38 -1.15 -16.23 -5.95
C LEU A 38 -0.52 -17.63 -5.74
N THR A 39 -0.27 -18.36 -6.82
CA THR A 39 0.27 -19.72 -6.82
C THR A 39 1.68 -19.83 -6.26
N ASP A 40 2.46 -18.75 -6.31
CA ASP A 40 3.79 -18.62 -5.69
C ASP A 40 3.74 -18.21 -4.21
N GLY A 41 2.55 -17.97 -3.66
CA GLY A 41 2.34 -17.57 -2.28
C GLY A 41 2.33 -16.05 -2.05
N ILE A 42 2.50 -15.22 -3.08
CA ILE A 42 2.35 -13.77 -2.97
C ILE A 42 0.92 -13.45 -2.52
N GLN A 43 0.80 -12.55 -1.55
CA GLN A 43 -0.50 -12.13 -1.01
C GLN A 43 -0.78 -10.67 -1.34
N ILE A 44 -1.94 -10.41 -1.92
CA ILE A 44 -2.40 -9.07 -2.27
C ILE A 44 -3.63 -8.76 -1.42
N TYR A 45 -3.58 -7.66 -0.70
CA TYR A 45 -4.70 -7.12 0.05
C TYR A 45 -5.12 -5.77 -0.54
N ILE A 46 -6.41 -5.58 -0.76
CA ILE A 46 -6.98 -4.31 -1.25
C ILE A 46 -8.15 -3.93 -0.35
N ILE A 47 -8.17 -2.68 0.09
CA ILE A 47 -9.25 -2.10 0.89
C ILE A 47 -9.71 -0.79 0.26
N TYR A 48 -11.01 -0.53 0.34
CA TYR A 48 -11.61 0.76 0.00
C TYR A 48 -12.52 1.20 1.13
N ASN A 49 -12.69 2.51 1.28
CA ASN A 49 -13.78 3.07 2.07
C ASN A 49 -14.76 3.88 1.21
N ASP A 50 -15.89 4.24 1.81
CA ASP A 50 -16.95 4.99 1.14
C ASP A 50 -16.60 6.48 0.96
N TYR A 51 -15.50 6.94 1.56
CA TYR A 51 -15.01 8.32 1.49
C TYR A 51 -13.98 8.57 0.38
N GLY A 52 -13.80 7.59 -0.51
CA GLY A 52 -12.87 7.73 -1.64
C GLY A 52 -11.43 7.29 -1.34
N GLN A 53 -11.14 6.83 -0.12
CA GLN A 53 -9.81 6.36 0.26
C GLN A 53 -9.65 4.86 -0.05
N TYR A 54 -8.40 4.46 -0.18
CA TYR A 54 -7.96 3.12 -0.55
C TYR A 54 -6.66 2.77 0.16
N GLY A 55 -6.41 1.47 0.23
CA GLY A 55 -5.10 0.94 0.57
C GLY A 55 -4.90 -0.40 -0.12
N TYR A 56 -3.68 -0.69 -0.53
CA TYR A 56 -3.29 -2.03 -0.95
C TYR A 56 -1.91 -2.39 -0.43
N ASN A 57 -1.74 -3.68 -0.14
CA ASN A 57 -0.53 -4.26 0.40
C ASN A 57 -0.21 -5.54 -0.37
N ILE A 58 1.02 -5.66 -0.85
CA ILE A 58 1.54 -6.83 -1.55
C ILE A 58 2.64 -7.41 -0.68
N LEU A 59 2.47 -8.65 -0.20
CA LEU A 59 3.47 -9.38 0.56
C LEU A 59 4.12 -10.39 -0.39
N PHE A 60 5.41 -10.24 -0.64
CA PHE A 60 6.16 -11.15 -1.51
C PHE A 60 6.65 -12.38 -0.74
N SER A 61 6.93 -12.23 0.55
CA SER A 61 7.25 -13.33 1.47
C SER A 61 6.83 -13.02 2.90
N ASN A 62 7.09 -13.96 3.82
CA ASN A 62 6.84 -13.80 5.25
C ASN A 62 7.88 -12.91 5.96
N LEU A 63 8.86 -12.36 5.24
CA LEU A 63 9.85 -11.45 5.80
C LEU A 63 9.22 -10.07 6.04
N ASP A 64 9.45 -9.48 7.21
CA ASP A 64 8.79 -8.25 7.65
C ASP A 64 8.95 -7.05 6.71
N LEU A 65 10.00 -7.00 5.90
CA LEU A 65 10.27 -5.89 4.99
C LEU A 65 10.02 -6.23 3.51
N ASP A 66 9.62 -7.46 3.22
CA ASP A 66 9.41 -7.93 1.86
C ASP A 66 7.97 -7.70 1.41
N ARG A 67 7.58 -6.42 1.43
CA ARG A 67 6.23 -5.97 1.13
C ARG A 67 6.20 -4.58 0.51
N CYS A 68 5.18 -4.33 -0.30
CA CYS A 68 4.83 -3.02 -0.83
C CYS A 68 3.49 -2.58 -0.26
N ARG A 69 3.43 -1.39 0.34
CA ARG A 69 2.19 -0.79 0.85
C ARG A 69 1.97 0.58 0.24
N PHE A 70 0.75 0.80 -0.23
CA PHE A 70 0.30 2.09 -0.74
C PHE A 70 -1.08 2.36 -0.18
N ASP A 71 -1.28 3.53 0.42
CA ASP A 71 -2.58 3.95 0.88
C ASP A 71 -2.69 5.49 0.87
N ASN A 72 -3.92 5.99 0.84
CA ASN A 72 -4.21 7.42 0.84
C ASN A 72 -5.11 7.82 2.02
N TYR A 73 -5.11 7.04 3.09
CA TYR A 73 -5.92 7.34 4.27
C TYR A 73 -5.48 8.66 4.94
N ASP A 74 -4.19 8.98 4.81
CA ASP A 74 -3.59 10.13 5.48
C ASP A 74 -3.57 11.42 4.62
N ASP A 75 -4.05 11.36 3.36
CA ASP A 75 -4.02 12.48 2.41
C ASP A 75 -4.82 13.72 2.86
N LYS A 76 -5.73 13.55 3.83
CA LYS A 76 -6.58 14.63 4.36
C LYS A 76 -6.08 15.19 5.70
N TRP A 77 -4.95 14.71 6.23
CA TRP A 77 -4.36 15.33 7.41
C TRP A 77 -3.85 16.73 7.06
N ASP A 78 -4.18 17.70 7.91
CA ASP A 78 -3.73 19.09 7.81
C ASP A 78 -2.27 19.22 8.28
N VAL A 79 -1.38 18.54 7.56
CA VAL A 79 0.07 18.57 7.77
C VAL A 79 0.72 19.04 6.47
N ASN A 80 1.65 20.00 6.58
CA ASN A 80 2.30 20.63 5.42
C ASN A 80 3.07 19.64 4.52
N SER A 81 3.39 18.46 5.03
CA SER A 81 4.00 17.37 4.28
C SER A 81 3.06 16.18 4.25
N ARG A 82 2.72 15.68 3.05
CA ARG A 82 1.98 14.40 2.91
C ARG A 82 2.68 13.32 3.74
N PRO A 83 1.99 12.64 4.66
CA PRO A 83 2.54 11.46 5.31
C PRO A 83 2.53 10.40 4.22
N HIS A 84 3.67 10.17 3.56
CA HIS A 84 4.10 8.95 2.84
C HIS A 84 5.16 9.26 1.79
N HIS A 85 6.40 8.79 1.89
CA HIS A 85 7.27 8.42 3.04
C HIS A 85 8.62 8.07 2.36
N PHE A 86 9.42 9.07 1.98
CA PHE A 86 10.83 8.85 1.64
C PHE A 86 11.66 9.33 2.83
N HIS A 87 12.21 8.39 3.61
CA HIS A 87 13.23 8.70 4.60
C HIS A 87 14.59 8.46 3.92
N PRO A 88 15.21 9.47 3.28
CA PRO A 88 16.56 9.30 2.76
C PRO A 88 17.45 8.90 3.93
N ARG A 89 18.03 7.69 3.88
CA ARG A 89 19.10 7.32 4.81
C ARG A 89 20.16 8.39 4.68
N LYS A 90 20.37 9.16 5.77
CA LYS A 90 21.43 10.15 5.99
C LYS A 90 22.13 10.56 4.69
N LYS A 91 21.72 11.68 4.08
CA LYS A 91 22.72 12.44 3.31
C LYS A 91 23.81 12.81 4.31
N ILE A 92 24.97 12.19 4.14
CA ILE A 92 26.19 12.54 4.86
C ILE A 92 26.51 13.98 4.44
N GLY A 93 26.00 14.94 5.20
CA GLY A 93 26.42 16.33 5.20
C GLY A 93 27.30 16.56 6.43
N ALA A 94 28.41 15.83 6.52
CA ALA A 94 29.49 16.22 7.42
C ALA A 94 30.29 17.33 6.72
N GLU A 95 29.79 18.56 6.77
CA GLU A 95 30.64 19.74 6.62
C GLU A 95 30.62 20.49 7.95
N SER A 96 31.44 19.99 8.88
CA SER A 96 31.87 20.74 10.04
C SER A 96 33.05 21.63 9.64
N LYS A 97 32.77 22.84 9.15
CA LYS A 97 33.63 24.05 9.20
C LYS A 97 32.65 25.24 9.12
N GLU A 98 32.64 26.21 10.03
CA GLU A 98 33.75 27.08 10.41
C GLU A 98 33.63 27.55 11.86
N ASN A 99 34.75 27.49 12.58
CA ASN A 99 35.06 28.50 13.59
C ASN A 99 35.26 29.83 12.84
N GLN A 100 34.44 30.84 13.13
CA GLN A 100 34.85 32.22 12.90
C GLN A 100 34.95 32.93 14.24
N VAL A 101 36.20 33.14 14.63
CA VAL A 101 36.67 34.10 15.62
C VAL A 101 36.16 35.48 15.24
N LYS A 102 35.58 36.20 16.21
CA LYS A 102 35.86 37.61 16.49
C LYS A 102 35.52 37.92 17.94
#